data_AF-A0A2V1B9D3-F1
#
_entry.id   AF-A0A2V1B9D3-F1
#
_cell.length_a   1.000
_cell.length_b   1.000
_cell.length_c   1.000
_cell.angle_alpha   90.00
_cell.angle_beta   90.00
_cell.angle_gamma   90.00
#
_symmetry.space_group_name_H-M   'P 1'
#
loop_
_entity.id
_entity.type
_entity.pdbx_description
1 polymer ?
#
loop_
_entity_poly.entity_id
_entity_poly.type
_entity_poly.pdbx_seq_one_letter_code
_entity_poly.pdbx_strand_id
1 'polypeptide(L)'
;MPSKSKGKLTHVSDFISLKGRLTVTKNGVVIKDARKIIYPGSGGDDNWWNIKQLLEQVDEAFNIFEEKHPNKTAVFVFDQSSAHASHGDGALNAFTMNASEGGAAIPQRDTYYPPECTKKRLIGQVQQLNWERERTVGKGKKKKTIIELVPKGIKMILAERGCLPISQKLPAKCSPKCANSLTYPPKSTNTPCCLARILANHEDFFRQKSALEELLLSR
;
A
#
# COMPACT_ATOMS: atom_id res chain seq x y z
N MET A 1 4.15 22.48 19.52
CA MET A 1 3.60 22.14 18.18
C MET A 1 2.55 23.21 17.85
N PRO A 2 2.58 23.85 16.68
CA PRO A 2 1.50 24.76 16.30
C PRO A 2 0.18 23.97 16.26
N SER A 3 -0.88 24.53 16.85
CA SER A 3 -2.22 23.93 16.74
C SER A 3 -2.62 23.87 15.27
N LYS A 4 -3.18 22.74 14.83
CA LYS A 4 -3.74 22.62 13.48
C LYS A 4 -4.77 23.73 13.28
N SER A 5 -4.74 24.40 12.13
CA SER A 5 -5.64 25.52 11.84
C SER A 5 -7.10 25.08 11.98
N LYS A 6 -7.94 25.97 12.53
CA LYS A 6 -9.39 25.75 12.70
C LYS A 6 -10.18 25.90 11.39
N GLY A 7 -9.53 25.68 10.23
CA GLY A 7 -10.12 25.95 8.93
C GLY A 7 -10.79 24.73 8.31
N LYS A 8 -11.94 24.97 7.67
CA LYS A 8 -12.56 24.05 6.71
C LYS A 8 -11.85 24.22 5.36
N LEU A 9 -11.38 23.13 4.79
CA LEU A 9 -10.77 23.11 3.46
C LEU A 9 -11.79 22.60 2.45
N THR A 10 -11.59 22.95 1.19
CA THR A 10 -12.28 22.30 0.06
C THR A 10 -11.21 21.62 -0.77
N HIS A 11 -11.33 20.31 -0.95
CA HIS A 11 -10.49 19.55 -1.86
C HIS A 11 -11.35 19.08 -3.02
N VAL A 12 -10.90 19.37 -4.23
CA VAL A 12 -11.56 18.98 -5.49
C VAL A 12 -10.63 18.06 -6.24
N SER A 13 -11.01 16.80 -6.36
CA SER A 13 -10.35 15.81 -7.21
C SER A 13 -11.15 15.66 -8.50
N ASP A 14 -10.51 15.79 -9.66
CA ASP A 14 -11.21 15.85 -10.95
C ASP A 14 -10.44 15.11 -12.05
N PHE A 15 -11.17 14.58 -13.04
CA PHE A 15 -10.60 14.01 -14.26
C PHE A 15 -10.89 14.92 -15.44
N ILE A 16 -9.84 15.51 -15.99
CA ILE A 16 -9.91 16.54 -17.02
C ILE A 16 -9.35 15.99 -18.34
N SER A 17 -10.05 16.29 -19.43
CA SER A 17 -9.65 15.99 -20.80
C SER A 17 -9.62 17.27 -21.64
N LEU A 18 -9.24 17.16 -22.92
CA LEU A 18 -9.35 18.27 -23.88
C LEU A 18 -10.79 18.78 -24.05
N LYS A 19 -11.80 17.98 -23.73
CA LYS A 19 -13.22 18.35 -23.76
C LYS A 19 -13.75 18.84 -22.41
N GLY A 20 -12.85 19.14 -21.47
CA GLY A 20 -13.19 19.46 -20.10
C GLY A 20 -13.39 18.22 -19.23
N ARG A 21 -14.26 18.32 -18.23
CA ARG A 21 -14.49 17.29 -17.22
C ARG A 21 -15.04 15.99 -17.79
N LEU A 22 -14.69 14.89 -17.14
CA LEU A 22 -15.25 13.58 -17.41
C LEU A 22 -16.65 13.45 -16.80
N THR A 23 -17.65 13.86 -17.59
CA THR A 23 -19.07 13.79 -17.23
C THR A 23 -19.92 13.12 -18.31
N VAL A 24 -21.02 12.48 -17.93
CA VAL A 24 -22.09 12.12 -18.87
C VAL A 24 -23.21 13.15 -18.75
N THR A 25 -23.64 13.69 -19.89
CA THR A 25 -24.69 14.70 -19.98
C THR A 25 -25.85 14.17 -20.83
N LYS A 26 -27.08 14.31 -20.35
CA LYS A 26 -28.31 13.98 -21.07
C LYS A 26 -29.22 15.21 -21.08
N ASN A 27 -29.68 15.62 -22.27
CA ASN A 27 -30.52 16.81 -22.46
C ASN A 27 -29.94 18.09 -21.81
N GLY A 28 -28.62 18.28 -21.89
CA GLY A 28 -27.94 19.44 -21.29
C GLY A 28 -27.69 19.35 -19.77
N VAL A 29 -28.16 18.29 -19.10
CA VAL A 29 -27.98 18.08 -17.65
C VAL A 29 -26.90 17.02 -17.41
N VAL A 30 -25.94 17.31 -16.53
CA VAL A 30 -24.93 16.34 -16.09
C VAL A 30 -25.61 15.31 -15.18
N ILE A 31 -25.60 14.05 -15.59
CA ILE A 31 -26.20 12.93 -14.84
C ILE A 31 -25.17 12.07 -14.12
N LYS A 32 -23.90 12.12 -14.56
CA LYS A 32 -22.75 11.48 -13.90
C LYS A 32 -21.53 12.40 -13.98
N ASP A 33 -20.76 12.48 -12.90
CA ASP A 33 -19.58 13.33 -12.78
C ASP A 33 -18.48 12.58 -12.04
N ALA A 34 -17.32 12.40 -12.68
CA ALA A 34 -16.19 11.72 -12.07
C ALA A 34 -15.49 12.58 -11.00
N ARG A 35 -15.83 13.86 -10.88
CA ARG A 35 -15.31 14.75 -9.85
C ARG A 35 -15.77 14.31 -8.46
N LYS A 36 -14.84 14.35 -7.50
CA LYS A 36 -15.15 14.28 -6.07
C LYS A 36 -14.74 15.56 -5.39
N ILE A 37 -15.64 16.09 -4.56
CA ILE A 37 -15.40 17.24 -3.71
C ILE A 37 -15.57 16.76 -2.29
N ILE A 38 -14.55 17.01 -1.46
CA ILE A 38 -14.60 16.75 -0.03
C ILE A 38 -14.24 18.01 0.74
N TYR A 39 -14.70 18.08 1.98
CA TYR A 39 -14.48 19.20 2.86
C TYR A 39 -13.74 18.79 4.14
N PRO A 40 -12.43 18.48 4.06
CA PRO A 40 -11.66 18.05 5.20
C PRO A 40 -11.27 19.21 6.12
N GLY A 41 -10.84 18.89 7.34
CA GLY A 41 -10.32 19.84 8.32
C GLY A 41 -11.18 19.98 9.56
N SER A 42 -10.85 20.95 10.41
CA SER A 42 -11.58 21.19 11.66
C SER A 42 -12.96 21.78 11.35
N GLY A 43 -14.03 21.07 11.70
CA GLY A 43 -15.41 21.45 11.33
C GLY A 43 -15.75 21.12 9.87
N GLY A 44 -14.92 20.32 9.20
CA GLY A 44 -15.24 19.67 7.94
C GLY A 44 -16.12 18.44 8.15
N ASP A 45 -16.93 18.12 7.15
CA ASP A 45 -17.84 16.97 7.18
C ASP A 45 -17.15 15.68 6.73
N ASP A 46 -16.01 15.81 6.05
CA ASP A 46 -15.31 14.71 5.40
C ASP A 46 -13.95 14.40 6.02
N ASN A 47 -13.54 13.14 5.88
CA ASN A 47 -12.18 12.72 6.18
C ASN A 47 -11.19 13.32 5.17
N TRP A 48 -9.92 13.43 5.59
CA TRP A 48 -8.84 13.77 4.66
C TRP A 48 -8.79 12.81 3.47
N TRP A 49 -8.42 13.34 2.29
CA TRP A 49 -8.25 12.56 1.07
C TRP A 49 -7.33 11.37 1.30
N ASN A 50 -7.76 10.19 0.89
CA ASN A 50 -7.04 8.94 1.13
C ASN A 50 -7.15 7.99 -0.06
N ILE A 51 -6.38 6.90 -0.03
CA ILE A 51 -6.34 5.93 -1.13
C ILE A 51 -7.69 5.30 -1.41
N LYS A 52 -8.53 5.02 -0.40
CA LYS A 52 -9.84 4.40 -0.60
C LYS A 52 -10.77 5.29 -1.42
N GLN A 53 -10.84 6.58 -1.05
CA GLN A 53 -11.60 7.59 -1.81
C GLN A 53 -11.08 7.74 -3.24
N LEU A 54 -9.76 7.71 -3.44
CA LEU A 54 -9.16 7.75 -4.77
C LEU A 54 -9.55 6.51 -5.61
N LEU A 55 -9.47 5.30 -5.06
CA LEU A 55 -9.83 4.08 -5.77
C LEU A 55 -11.31 4.07 -6.17
N GLU A 56 -12.20 4.48 -5.27
CA GLU A 56 -13.63 4.64 -5.56
C GLU A 56 -13.88 5.64 -6.68
N GLN A 57 -13.20 6.79 -6.64
CA GLN A 57 -13.32 7.80 -7.70
C GLN A 57 -12.81 7.28 -9.05
N VAL A 58 -11.67 6.60 -9.06
CA VAL A 58 -11.06 6.05 -10.28
C VAL A 58 -11.98 4.98 -10.90
N ASP A 59 -12.54 4.09 -10.07
CA ASP A 59 -13.47 3.06 -10.52
C ASP A 59 -14.74 3.67 -11.15
N GLU A 60 -15.30 4.71 -10.52
CA GLU A 60 -16.42 5.46 -11.09
C GLU A 60 -16.03 6.18 -12.38
N ALA A 61 -14.83 6.75 -12.45
CA ALA A 61 -14.33 7.40 -13.66
C ALA A 61 -14.23 6.43 -14.84
N PHE A 62 -13.88 5.15 -14.62
CA PHE A 62 -13.92 4.13 -15.66
C PHE A 62 -15.33 3.93 -16.20
N ASN A 63 -16.30 3.71 -15.30
CA ASN A 63 -17.69 3.49 -15.69
C ASN A 63 -18.26 4.70 -16.48
N ILE A 64 -17.92 5.93 -16.06
CA ILE A 64 -18.31 7.16 -16.76
C ILE A 64 -17.63 7.28 -18.12
N PHE A 65 -16.35 6.93 -18.21
CA PHE A 65 -15.61 6.96 -19.48
C PHE A 65 -16.19 5.97 -20.49
N GLU A 66 -16.43 4.72 -20.09
CA GLU A 66 -16.96 3.67 -20.98
C GLU A 66 -18.32 4.03 -21.54
N GLU A 67 -19.20 4.64 -20.73
CA GLU A 67 -20.50 5.15 -21.18
C GLU A 67 -20.36 6.35 -22.13
N LYS A 68 -19.48 7.30 -21.81
CA LYS A 68 -19.28 8.52 -22.62
C LYS A 68 -18.58 8.22 -23.94
N HIS A 69 -17.71 7.22 -23.97
CA HIS A 69 -16.79 6.93 -25.06
C HIS A 69 -16.78 5.42 -25.39
N PRO A 70 -17.89 4.87 -25.91
CA PRO A 70 -17.97 3.45 -26.24
C PRO A 70 -16.90 3.07 -27.27
N ASN A 71 -16.29 1.89 -27.08
CA ASN A 71 -15.22 1.33 -27.93
C ASN A 71 -13.95 2.20 -28.02
N LYS A 72 -13.67 3.00 -26.99
CA LYS A 72 -12.42 3.76 -26.87
C LYS A 72 -11.58 3.22 -25.72
N THR A 73 -10.27 3.37 -25.83
CA THR A 73 -9.33 3.10 -24.75
C THR A 73 -9.00 4.41 -24.04
N ALA A 74 -9.20 4.45 -22.72
CA ALA A 74 -8.76 5.57 -21.90
C ALA A 74 -7.26 5.47 -21.61
N VAL A 75 -6.60 6.63 -21.54
CA VAL A 75 -5.27 6.76 -20.95
C VAL A 75 -5.40 7.72 -19.77
N PHE A 76 -5.23 7.20 -18.56
CA PHE A 76 -5.23 8.00 -17.33
C PHE A 76 -3.79 8.35 -16.95
N VAL A 77 -3.56 9.63 -16.65
CA VAL A 77 -2.25 10.14 -16.21
C VAL A 77 -2.41 10.65 -14.79
N PHE A 78 -1.69 10.02 -13.87
CA PHE A 78 -1.66 10.41 -12.46
C PHE A 78 -0.33 11.06 -12.13
N ASP A 79 -0.36 12.05 -11.23
CA ASP A 79 0.88 12.57 -10.66
C ASP A 79 1.49 11.56 -9.69
N GLN A 80 2.74 11.80 -9.27
CA GLN A 80 3.43 10.95 -8.29
C GLN A 80 3.08 11.34 -6.84
N SER A 81 1.83 11.77 -6.58
CA SER A 81 1.42 12.08 -5.21
C SER A 81 1.41 10.83 -4.33
N SER A 82 1.55 11.06 -3.02
CA SER A 82 1.61 9.97 -2.03
C SER A 82 0.37 9.09 -2.01
N ALA A 83 -0.79 9.60 -2.43
CA ALA A 83 -2.01 8.82 -2.56
C ALA A 83 -1.89 7.80 -3.71
N HIS A 84 -1.46 8.22 -4.90
CA HIS A 84 -1.31 7.31 -6.05
C HIS A 84 -0.21 6.26 -5.85
N ALA A 85 0.83 6.60 -5.09
CA ALA A 85 1.91 5.68 -4.71
C ALA A 85 1.57 4.83 -3.46
N SER A 86 0.38 4.98 -2.88
CA SER A 86 -0.01 4.20 -1.72
C SER A 86 -0.24 2.74 -2.08
N HIS A 87 0.22 1.86 -1.21
CA HIS A 87 -0.08 0.44 -1.30
C HIS A 87 -1.42 0.14 -0.61
N GLY A 88 -2.08 -0.94 -1.04
CA GLY A 88 -3.38 -1.36 -0.51
C GLY A 88 -3.30 -2.00 0.88
N ASP A 89 -4.46 -2.33 1.45
CA ASP A 89 -4.55 -3.04 2.71
C ASP A 89 -3.82 -4.39 2.61
N GLY A 90 -2.94 -4.69 3.57
CA GLY A 90 -2.13 -5.91 3.58
C GLY A 90 -0.95 -5.92 2.58
N ALA A 91 -0.63 -4.83 1.90
CA ALA A 91 0.47 -4.83 0.93
C ALA A 91 1.86 -5.10 1.56
N LEU A 92 2.73 -5.71 0.77
CA LEU A 92 4.10 -6.03 1.16
C LEU A 92 4.97 -4.77 1.23
N ASN A 93 5.50 -4.44 2.41
CA ASN A 93 6.40 -3.30 2.58
C ASN A 93 7.38 -3.54 3.73
N ALA A 94 8.63 -3.87 3.41
CA ALA A 94 9.65 -4.14 4.42
C ALA A 94 9.96 -2.94 5.33
N PHE A 95 9.77 -1.71 4.85
CA PHE A 95 10.04 -0.49 5.64
C PHE A 95 8.96 -0.17 6.67
N THR A 96 7.78 -0.79 6.60
CA THR A 96 6.74 -0.68 7.63
C THR A 96 6.75 -1.85 8.63
N MET A 97 7.51 -2.91 8.36
CA MET A 97 7.64 -4.08 9.24
C MET A 97 8.57 -3.82 10.43
N ASN A 98 8.38 -4.57 11.52
CA ASN A 98 9.29 -4.55 12.67
C ASN A 98 10.47 -5.50 12.48
N ALA A 99 11.58 -5.22 13.19
CA ALA A 99 12.76 -6.06 13.16
C ALA A 99 12.49 -7.46 13.74
N SER A 100 11.81 -7.45 14.89
CA SER A 100 11.32 -8.60 15.63
C SER A 100 9.80 -8.62 15.59
N GLU A 101 9.20 -9.69 16.09
CA GLU A 101 7.75 -9.90 16.09
C GLU A 101 7.00 -8.92 17.01
N GLY A 102 5.72 -8.70 16.70
CA GLY A 102 4.81 -7.90 17.51
C GLY A 102 4.98 -6.40 17.33
N GLY A 103 4.51 -5.61 18.30
CA GLY A 103 4.44 -4.15 18.21
C GLY A 103 3.27 -3.65 17.36
N ALA A 104 3.29 -2.37 17.00
CA ALA A 104 2.22 -1.71 16.24
C ALA A 104 2.34 -1.86 14.71
N ALA A 105 3.07 -2.87 14.23
CA ALA A 105 3.15 -3.14 12.79
C ALA A 105 1.80 -3.66 12.27
N ILE A 106 1.41 -3.22 11.08
CA ILE A 106 0.17 -3.67 10.42
C ILE A 106 0.44 -5.03 9.74
N PRO A 107 -0.44 -6.03 9.91
CA PRO A 107 -0.37 -7.29 9.18
C PRO A 107 -0.30 -7.10 7.66
N GLN A 108 0.59 -7.84 7.01
CA GLN A 108 0.72 -7.88 5.55
C GLN A 108 0.24 -9.24 5.04
N ARG A 109 -0.29 -9.32 3.83
CA ARG A 109 -0.78 -10.56 3.22
C ARG A 109 0.36 -11.57 3.10
N ASP A 110 0.00 -12.85 3.12
CA ASP A 110 0.96 -13.90 2.83
C ASP A 110 1.53 -13.73 1.43
N THR A 111 2.77 -14.19 1.26
CA THR A 111 3.52 -14.10 0.01
C THR A 111 4.03 -15.49 -0.38
N TYR A 112 5.02 -15.56 -1.24
CA TYR A 112 5.74 -16.77 -1.59
C TYR A 112 7.22 -16.61 -1.26
N TYR A 113 7.96 -17.73 -1.21
CA TYR A 113 9.42 -17.71 -1.17
C TYR A 113 9.97 -17.33 -2.56
N PRO A 114 10.57 -16.14 -2.74
CA PRO A 114 11.00 -15.69 -4.06
C PRO A 114 12.35 -16.28 -4.49
N PRO A 115 12.79 -16.08 -5.75
CA PRO A 115 14.00 -16.68 -6.30
C PRO A 115 15.29 -16.40 -5.51
N GLU A 116 15.34 -15.27 -4.81
CA GLU A 116 16.48 -14.86 -3.96
C GLU A 116 16.67 -15.75 -2.73
N CYS A 117 15.68 -16.59 -2.38
CA CYS A 117 15.81 -17.50 -1.25
C CYS A 117 16.99 -18.46 -1.45
N THR A 118 17.80 -18.61 -0.41
CA THR A 118 18.87 -19.63 -0.36
C THR A 118 18.27 -21.03 -0.25
N LYS A 119 17.12 -21.18 0.42
CA LYS A 119 16.43 -22.46 0.57
C LYS A 119 15.66 -22.84 -0.70
N LYS A 120 16.36 -23.34 -1.71
CA LYS A 120 15.80 -23.64 -3.05
C LYS A 120 14.55 -24.52 -3.03
N ARG A 121 14.45 -25.48 -2.11
CA ARG A 121 13.25 -26.34 -1.96
C ARG A 121 11.95 -25.60 -1.62
N LEU A 122 12.03 -24.39 -1.07
CA LEU A 122 10.87 -23.61 -0.65
C LEU A 122 10.40 -22.63 -1.72
N ILE A 123 11.22 -22.33 -2.74
CA ILE A 123 10.91 -21.31 -3.76
C ILE A 123 9.56 -21.63 -4.42
N GLY A 124 8.71 -20.60 -4.53
CA GLY A 124 7.35 -20.71 -5.07
C GLY A 124 6.30 -21.22 -4.08
N GLN A 125 6.68 -21.78 -2.93
CA GLN A 125 5.74 -22.13 -1.87
C GLN A 125 5.25 -20.88 -1.13
N VAL A 126 4.08 -20.97 -0.50
CA VAL A 126 3.53 -19.89 0.33
C VAL A 126 4.43 -19.63 1.55
N GLN A 127 4.73 -18.36 1.79
CA GLN A 127 5.35 -17.89 3.01
C GLN A 127 4.33 -17.07 3.81
N GLN A 128 3.94 -17.61 4.97
CA GLN A 128 3.10 -16.89 5.92
C GLN A 128 3.88 -15.73 6.57
N LEU A 129 3.28 -14.54 6.60
CA LEU A 129 3.91 -13.35 7.22
C LEU A 129 3.31 -12.95 8.57
N ASN A 130 2.30 -13.68 9.04
CA ASN A 130 1.68 -13.43 10.33
C ASN A 130 1.47 -14.75 11.08
N TRP A 131 1.42 -14.65 12.39
CA TRP A 131 0.95 -15.70 13.29
C TRP A 131 -0.49 -15.43 13.68
N GLU A 132 -1.24 -16.49 13.96
CA GLU A 132 -2.49 -16.38 14.69
C GLU A 132 -2.21 -16.51 16.19
N ARG A 133 -2.74 -15.58 16.97
CA ARG A 133 -2.65 -15.61 18.43
C ARG A 133 -4.02 -15.37 19.03
N GLU A 134 -4.43 -16.27 19.91
CA GLU A 134 -5.62 -16.03 20.72
C GLU A 134 -5.34 -14.96 21.78
N ARG A 135 -6.24 -13.98 21.85
CA ARG A 135 -6.20 -12.93 22.86
C ARG A 135 -7.56 -12.77 23.50
N THR A 136 -7.58 -12.85 24.82
CA THR A 136 -8.79 -12.56 25.60
C THR A 136 -8.93 -11.06 25.80
N VAL A 137 -10.03 -10.50 25.31
CA VAL A 137 -10.36 -9.08 25.42
C VAL A 137 -11.60 -8.89 26.27
N GLY A 138 -11.65 -7.79 27.02
CA GLY A 138 -12.75 -7.46 27.92
C GLY A 138 -12.38 -7.59 29.40
N LYS A 139 -13.26 -7.09 30.27
CA LYS A 139 -13.09 -7.09 31.73
C LYS A 139 -14.26 -7.83 32.40
N GLY A 140 -13.98 -8.49 33.52
CA GLY A 140 -14.99 -9.21 34.31
C GLY A 140 -15.65 -10.35 33.53
N LYS A 141 -16.98 -10.47 33.63
CA LYS A 141 -17.78 -11.54 32.98
C LYS A 141 -17.98 -11.36 31.46
N LYS A 142 -17.51 -10.25 30.86
CA LYS A 142 -17.63 -9.95 29.41
C LYS A 142 -16.32 -10.21 28.66
N LYS A 143 -15.59 -11.28 28.99
CA LYS A 143 -14.39 -11.69 28.25
C LYS A 143 -14.80 -12.39 26.96
N LYS A 144 -14.16 -12.02 25.85
CA LYS A 144 -14.27 -12.69 24.55
C LYS A 144 -12.87 -13.05 24.07
N THR A 145 -12.69 -14.27 23.58
CA THR A 145 -11.48 -14.67 22.87
C THR A 145 -11.59 -14.19 21.43
N ILE A 146 -10.58 -13.48 20.95
CA ILE A 146 -10.42 -13.13 19.54
C ILE A 146 -9.13 -13.74 19.01
N ILE A 147 -9.11 -14.06 17.71
CA ILE A 147 -7.87 -14.41 17.01
C ILE A 147 -7.28 -13.11 16.47
N GLU A 148 -6.05 -12.81 16.88
CA GLU A 148 -5.27 -11.64 16.48
C GLU A 148 -4.15 -12.10 15.54
N LEU A 149 -4.03 -11.44 14.38
CA LEU A 149 -2.89 -11.64 13.48
C LEU A 149 -1.68 -10.84 14.00
N VAL A 150 -0.60 -11.55 14.31
CA VAL A 150 0.66 -10.98 14.81
C VAL A 150 1.70 -11.01 13.69
N PRO A 151 2.17 -9.86 13.18
CA PRO A 151 3.13 -9.84 12.08
C PRO A 151 4.48 -10.43 12.49
N LYS A 152 5.07 -11.23 11.59
CA LYS A 152 6.44 -11.72 11.71
C LYS A 152 7.43 -10.55 11.52
N GLY A 153 8.54 -10.61 12.27
CA GLY A 153 9.62 -9.65 12.10
C GLY A 153 10.47 -9.92 10.86
N ILE A 154 11.11 -8.89 10.30
CA ILE A 154 12.02 -9.00 9.14
C ILE A 154 13.10 -10.06 9.38
N LYS A 155 13.65 -10.15 10.60
CA LYS A 155 14.68 -11.14 10.94
C LYS A 155 14.20 -12.57 10.72
N MET A 156 12.97 -12.87 11.13
CA MET A 156 12.39 -14.20 10.99
C MET A 156 12.13 -14.54 9.52
N ILE A 157 11.52 -13.61 8.77
CA ILE A 157 11.24 -13.80 7.35
C ILE A 157 12.54 -14.07 6.58
N LEU A 158 13.60 -13.30 6.85
CA LEU A 158 14.91 -13.53 6.24
C LEU A 158 15.54 -14.86 6.68
N ALA A 159 15.38 -15.28 7.93
CA ALA A 159 15.88 -16.58 8.41
C ALA A 159 15.12 -17.76 7.78
N GLU A 160 13.81 -17.63 7.61
CA GLU A 160 12.97 -18.59 6.87
C GLU A 160 13.44 -18.70 5.43
N ARG A 161 13.75 -17.58 4.76
CA ARG A 161 14.31 -17.56 3.39
C ARG A 161 15.76 -18.05 3.29
N GLY A 162 16.48 -18.09 4.42
CA GLY A 162 17.91 -18.45 4.48
C GLY A 162 18.85 -17.32 4.06
N CYS A 163 18.40 -16.07 4.15
CA CYS A 163 19.11 -14.87 3.69
C CYS A 163 19.36 -13.86 4.84
N LEU A 164 19.20 -14.27 6.09
CA LEU A 164 19.52 -13.43 7.24
C LEU A 164 21.06 -13.30 7.36
N PRO A 165 21.64 -12.08 7.31
CA PRO A 165 23.08 -11.91 7.41
C PRO A 165 23.55 -12.07 8.86
N ILE A 166 23.91 -13.29 9.26
CA ILE A 166 24.34 -13.61 10.63
C ILE A 166 25.72 -12.99 10.95
N SER A 167 26.61 -12.93 9.96
CA SER A 167 27.98 -12.41 10.11
C SER A 167 28.05 -10.88 10.13
N GLN A 168 27.05 -10.18 9.60
CA GLN A 168 27.04 -8.72 9.49
C GLN A 168 25.99 -8.12 10.43
N LYS A 169 26.42 -7.28 11.38
CA LYS A 169 25.51 -6.57 12.30
C LYS A 169 24.79 -5.43 11.58
N LEU A 170 23.84 -5.75 10.71
CA LEU A 170 23.02 -4.75 10.02
C LEU A 170 21.87 -4.26 10.92
N PRO A 171 21.55 -2.95 10.90
CA PRO A 171 20.38 -2.43 11.56
C PRO A 171 19.11 -2.93 10.86
N ALA A 172 17.97 -2.87 11.56
CA ALA A 172 16.68 -3.22 10.96
C ALA A 172 16.32 -2.30 9.78
N LYS A 173 16.49 -0.99 9.98
CA LYS A 173 16.25 0.07 9.01
C LYS A 173 17.36 1.12 9.15
N CYS A 174 17.70 1.79 8.05
CA CYS A 174 18.61 2.95 8.11
C CYS A 174 17.86 4.15 8.69
N SER A 175 18.58 5.01 9.41
CA SER A 175 18.12 6.34 9.82
C SER A 175 19.04 7.40 9.21
N PRO A 176 18.53 8.43 8.52
CA PRO A 176 17.10 8.74 8.33
C PRO A 176 16.42 7.91 7.23
N LYS A 177 17.15 7.52 6.18
CA LYS A 177 16.67 6.67 5.08
C LYS A 177 17.84 5.94 4.43
N CYS A 178 17.53 4.94 3.61
CA CYS A 178 18.56 4.31 2.77
C CYS A 178 18.97 5.29 1.66
N ALA A 179 20.26 5.39 1.35
CA ALA A 179 20.78 6.32 0.35
C ALA A 179 20.42 5.92 -1.10
N ASN A 180 20.47 4.61 -1.40
CA ASN A 180 20.30 4.12 -2.78
C ASN A 180 18.84 3.79 -3.09
N SER A 181 18.42 4.08 -4.33
CA SER A 181 17.14 3.63 -4.87
C SER A 181 17.07 2.10 -4.93
N LEU A 182 15.86 1.55 -4.75
CA LEU A 182 15.62 0.13 -4.99
C LEU A 182 15.71 -0.15 -6.50
N THR A 183 16.34 -1.27 -6.86
CA THR A 183 16.45 -1.74 -8.24
C THR A 183 16.29 -3.25 -8.25
N TYR A 184 15.63 -3.78 -9.27
CA TYR A 184 15.49 -5.23 -9.45
C TYR A 184 15.94 -5.65 -10.87
N PRO A 185 16.86 -6.62 -10.98
CA PRO A 185 17.62 -7.23 -9.89
C PRO A 185 18.53 -6.20 -9.17
N PRO A 186 18.95 -6.46 -7.92
CA PRO A 186 19.85 -5.57 -7.21
C PRO A 186 21.18 -5.42 -7.95
N LYS A 187 21.67 -4.18 -8.12
CA LYS A 187 23.00 -3.93 -8.68
C LYS A 187 24.07 -4.57 -7.78
N SER A 188 25.09 -5.18 -8.37
CA SER A 188 26.20 -5.83 -7.64
C SER A 188 26.96 -4.89 -6.69
N THR A 189 26.91 -3.58 -6.93
CA THR A 189 27.52 -2.55 -6.08
C THR A 189 26.67 -2.18 -4.86
N ASN A 190 25.42 -2.65 -4.76
CA ASN A 190 24.54 -2.36 -3.64
C ASN A 190 24.78 -3.35 -2.50
N THR A 191 25.78 -3.07 -1.67
CA THR A 191 25.90 -3.73 -0.37
C THR A 191 24.68 -3.42 0.49
N PRO A 192 24.01 -4.41 1.10
CA PRO A 192 22.82 -4.14 1.89
C PRO A 192 23.12 -3.28 3.12
N CYS A 193 22.41 -2.17 3.27
CA CYS A 193 22.60 -1.23 4.37
C CYS A 193 21.75 -1.55 5.62
N CYS A 194 20.69 -2.35 5.48
CA CYS A 194 19.80 -2.76 6.57
C CYS A 194 18.97 -4.00 6.19
N LEU A 195 18.34 -4.65 7.17
CA LEU A 195 17.51 -5.83 6.95
C LEU A 195 16.29 -5.54 6.07
N ALA A 196 15.64 -4.39 6.27
CA ALA A 196 14.51 -3.97 5.42
C ALA A 196 14.92 -3.80 3.95
N ARG A 197 16.16 -3.35 3.68
CA ARG A 197 16.69 -3.22 2.32
C ARG A 197 16.92 -4.58 1.67
N ILE A 198 17.41 -5.57 2.41
CA ILE A 198 17.55 -6.95 1.91
C ILE A 198 16.18 -7.47 1.50
N LEU A 199 15.20 -7.38 2.41
CA LEU A 199 13.86 -7.89 2.15
C LEU A 199 13.15 -7.14 1.01
N ALA A 200 13.29 -5.82 0.93
CA ALA A 200 12.71 -5.01 -0.15
C ALA A 200 13.33 -5.27 -1.53
N ASN A 201 14.51 -5.87 -1.59
CA ASN A 201 15.17 -6.26 -2.84
C ASN A 201 14.71 -7.63 -3.35
N HIS A 202 13.98 -8.40 -2.53
CA HIS A 202 13.40 -9.66 -2.97
C HIS A 202 12.21 -9.41 -3.90
N GLU A 203 12.01 -10.30 -4.88
CA GLU A 203 11.07 -10.08 -5.98
C GLU A 203 9.65 -9.73 -5.53
N ASP A 204 9.14 -10.44 -4.52
CA ASP A 204 7.79 -10.29 -4.03
C ASP A 204 7.53 -8.92 -3.37
N PHE A 205 8.46 -8.44 -2.56
CA PHE A 205 8.38 -7.11 -1.97
C PHE A 205 8.66 -6.01 -3.00
N PHE A 206 9.59 -6.22 -3.94
CA PHE A 206 9.92 -5.24 -4.95
C PHE A 206 8.77 -5.02 -5.94
N ARG A 207 8.10 -6.10 -6.36
CA ARG A 207 6.99 -6.07 -7.31
C ARG A 207 5.63 -5.77 -6.68
N GLN A 208 5.58 -5.45 -5.38
CA GLN A 208 4.34 -5.04 -4.74
C GLN A 208 3.79 -3.80 -5.44
N LYS A 209 2.66 -3.98 -6.11
CA LYS A 209 1.97 -2.94 -6.86
C LYS A 209 1.30 -1.95 -5.92
N SER A 210 1.13 -0.71 -6.40
CA SER A 210 0.29 0.26 -5.69
C SER A 210 -1.17 -0.19 -5.72
N ALA A 211 -1.99 0.31 -4.81
CA ALA A 211 -3.41 -0.03 -4.79
C ALA A 211 -4.11 0.42 -6.10
N LEU A 212 -3.65 1.54 -6.66
CA LEU A 212 -4.18 2.06 -7.93
C LEU A 212 -3.83 1.15 -9.11
N GLU A 213 -2.60 0.63 -9.16
CA GLU A 213 -2.20 -0.33 -10.19
C GLU A 213 -2.95 -1.66 -10.04
N GLU A 214 -3.15 -2.14 -8.81
CA GLU A 214 -3.97 -3.34 -8.57
C GLU A 214 -5.42 -3.14 -9.05
N LEU A 215 -6.04 -1.97 -8.82
CA LEU A 215 -7.36 -1.64 -9.34
C LEU A 215 -7.39 -1.64 -10.87
N LEU A 216 -6.42 -0.97 -11.50
CA LEU A 216 -6.33 -0.88 -12.97
C LEU A 216 -6.22 -2.25 -13.65
N LEU A 217 -5.51 -3.20 -13.05
CA LEU A 217 -5.33 -4.54 -13.58
C LEU A 217 -6.50 -5.49 -13.31
N SER A 218 -7.42 -5.11 -12.43
CA SER A 218 -8.62 -5.90 -12.11
C SER A 218 -9.79 -5.64 -13.06
N ARG A 219 -9.67 -4.62 -13.91
CA ARG A 219 -10.61 -4.23 -14.95
C ARG A 219 -10.19 -4.81 -16.29
#